data_AF-A0A5A9NYZ6-F1
#
_entry.id   AF-A0A5A9NYZ6-F1
#
_cell.length_a   1.000
_cell.length_b   1.000
_cell.length_c   1.000
_cell.angle_alpha   90.00
_cell.angle_beta   90.00
_cell.angle_gamma   90.00
#
_symmetry.space_group_name_H-M   'P 1'
#
loop_
_entity.id
_entity.type
_entity.pdbx_description
1 polymer ?
#
loop_
_entity_poly.entity_id
_entity_poly.type
_entity_poly.pdbx_seq_one_letter_code
_entity_poly.pdbx_strand_id
1 'polypeptide(L)'
;MECADDNEKLQATTYEHKVEQRAVKHREISDRNNQTLCRSPTRDMDTRWIKTELHRKRQFEFSKRRPVDRDMYDLLSSMPRRIYLRESQHAPEHMTQTSTSIRRPLITSQNIKLRRDYLNCAKQTVSTSSTNDENDPRLNAVRWDVPVLNSVWVRGKERQERVCAQDKTQDSKNQKTLLTTSTQTESGFVTVKEADVQQLAHYLEEALHREEALKNKLASLQKSAATLVRSTELLWKTRCDEDLLKSKIKALEAQLQVCIKKIPQDGVKKVVLKMEKQREEYEQKSLKAIQRAENEKAGAQSKMEHLQGVLQTTQAESEHWHGLCEELREGSKELKQRHDECTDQILHLQGQLEHSVEHEEMLTKQTESLQQETTELQSCISELEEENLALREHLQELTGNDQEWWNNNTHSPEGVSVLDQLLRTDNSMNKQLRDMDLRLRIKEKECMELQAELDALEQECYSCQSRLSQCKEEINKLTTRQNSTRKRCCGSCFIMCLFFLLLVVLVMAALCLYHPPAREQLRQIYSLLEQRMEDYMIQTASTQHGACVRPV
;
A
#
# COMPACT_ATOMS: atom_id res chain seq x y z
N MET A 1 6.72 36.50 -72.35
CA MET A 1 6.43 35.10 -72.73
C MET A 1 6.81 34.24 -71.54
N GLU A 2 5.80 33.54 -71.01
CA GLU A 2 5.83 32.39 -70.08
C GLU A 2 6.52 32.57 -68.71
N CYS A 3 5.75 32.56 -67.61
CA CYS A 3 5.01 31.44 -66.97
C CYS A 3 5.95 30.54 -66.17
N ALA A 4 5.80 30.60 -64.84
CA ALA A 4 5.39 29.48 -63.97
C ALA A 4 6.65 28.97 -63.24
N ASP A 5 6.66 28.55 -61.99
CA ASP A 5 5.64 28.03 -61.10
C ASP A 5 6.26 28.14 -59.69
N ASP A 6 5.50 28.53 -58.68
CA ASP A 6 5.79 28.19 -57.27
C ASP A 6 4.55 28.52 -56.45
N ASN A 7 3.66 27.54 -56.50
CA ASN A 7 2.42 27.43 -55.74
C ASN A 7 2.72 27.13 -54.25
N GLU A 8 1.77 27.53 -53.39
CA GLU A 8 1.48 26.91 -52.08
C GLU A 8 2.52 26.95 -50.94
N LYS A 9 2.34 27.91 -50.02
CA LYS A 9 2.16 27.64 -48.57
C LYS A 9 1.71 28.90 -47.79
N LEU A 10 0.46 28.84 -47.30
CA LEU A 10 -0.04 29.19 -45.95
C LEU A 10 0.54 30.46 -45.25
N GLN A 11 -0.25 31.34 -44.62
CA GLN A 11 -1.27 30.98 -43.63
C GLN A 11 -2.13 32.20 -43.24
N ALA A 12 -3.42 31.92 -42.99
CA ALA A 12 -4.37 32.81 -42.35
C ALA A 12 -3.81 33.41 -41.05
N THR A 13 -3.93 34.73 -40.89
CA THR A 13 -3.64 35.39 -39.61
C THR A 13 -4.60 34.84 -38.55
N THR A 14 -4.06 34.00 -37.67
CA THR A 14 -4.76 33.40 -36.53
C THR A 14 -5.48 34.50 -35.75
N TYR A 15 -6.71 34.23 -35.31
CA TYR A 15 -7.53 35.17 -34.53
C TYR A 15 -6.76 35.80 -33.35
N GLU A 16 -5.91 34.99 -32.70
CA GLU A 16 -4.93 35.39 -31.68
C GLU A 16 -4.08 36.61 -32.09
N HIS A 17 -3.51 36.61 -33.29
CA HIS A 17 -2.67 37.72 -33.77
C HIS A 17 -3.45 39.03 -33.94
N LYS A 18 -4.74 38.94 -34.32
CA LYS A 18 -5.64 40.12 -34.42
C LYS A 18 -6.12 40.60 -33.05
N VAL A 19 -6.15 39.74 -32.05
CA VAL A 19 -6.46 40.10 -30.66
C VAL A 19 -5.26 40.80 -30.04
N GLU A 20 -4.05 40.29 -30.26
CA GLU A 20 -2.82 40.86 -29.73
C GLU A 20 -2.54 42.26 -30.31
N GLN A 21 -2.75 42.46 -31.61
CA GLN A 21 -2.68 43.80 -32.22
C GLN A 21 -3.71 44.79 -31.64
N ARG A 22 -4.91 44.33 -31.29
CA ARG A 22 -5.93 45.18 -30.65
C ARG A 22 -5.55 45.51 -29.21
N ALA A 23 -4.96 44.57 -28.47
CA ALA A 23 -4.50 44.78 -27.10
C ALA A 23 -3.33 45.78 -27.04
N VAL A 24 -2.39 45.72 -27.99
CA VAL A 24 -1.28 46.68 -28.10
C VAL A 24 -1.82 48.08 -28.40
N LYS A 25 -2.74 48.21 -29.35
CA LYS A 25 -3.36 49.50 -29.70
C LYS A 25 -4.15 50.12 -28.54
N HIS A 26 -4.79 49.30 -27.70
CA HIS A 26 -5.47 49.78 -26.50
C HIS A 26 -4.50 50.25 -25.39
N ARG A 27 -3.31 49.65 -25.27
CA ARG A 27 -2.27 50.13 -24.34
C ARG A 27 -1.73 51.49 -24.75
N GLU A 28 -1.48 51.71 -26.04
CA GLU A 28 -1.02 53.02 -26.56
C GLU A 28 -2.05 54.15 -26.37
N ILE A 29 -3.35 53.83 -26.35
CA ILE A 29 -4.41 54.82 -26.10
C ILE A 29 -4.56 55.09 -24.59
N SER A 30 -4.27 54.11 -23.73
CA SER A 30 -4.35 54.26 -22.26
C SER A 30 -3.32 55.25 -21.71
N ASP A 31 -2.16 55.39 -22.37
CA ASP A 31 -1.08 56.30 -21.94
C ASP A 31 -1.29 57.75 -22.41
N ARG A 32 -2.39 58.06 -23.11
CA ARG A 32 -2.73 59.43 -23.51
C ARG A 32 -3.66 60.09 -22.49
N ASN A 33 -3.15 61.11 -21.79
CA ASN A 33 -3.97 62.01 -20.99
C ASN A 33 -4.97 62.76 -21.88
N ASN A 34 -6.23 62.31 -21.90
CA ASN A 34 -7.30 62.96 -22.66
C ASN A 34 -7.77 64.23 -21.95
N GLN A 35 -7.13 65.36 -22.25
CA GLN A 35 -7.61 66.69 -21.87
C GLN A 35 -8.68 67.13 -22.87
N THR A 36 -9.97 66.96 -22.54
CA THR A 36 -11.06 67.43 -23.40
C THR A 36 -11.41 68.88 -23.04
N LEU A 37 -11.27 69.78 -24.02
CA LEU A 37 -11.53 71.23 -23.93
C LEU A 37 -13.03 71.61 -23.88
N CYS A 38 -13.94 70.67 -23.65
CA CYS A 38 -15.39 70.88 -23.72
C CYS A 38 -16.05 71.26 -22.38
N ARG A 39 -15.35 72.01 -21.52
CA ARG A 39 -15.97 72.73 -20.40
C ARG A 39 -15.47 74.16 -20.40
N SER A 40 -16.29 75.09 -20.86
CA SER A 40 -16.05 76.52 -20.68
C SER A 40 -15.97 76.86 -19.17
N PRO A 41 -15.08 77.78 -18.74
CA PRO A 41 -14.94 78.15 -17.34
C PRO A 41 -16.23 78.80 -16.80
N THR A 42 -16.79 78.24 -15.73
CA THR A 42 -17.93 78.84 -15.02
C THR A 42 -17.50 80.14 -14.35
N ARG A 43 -18.14 81.26 -14.72
CA ARG A 43 -18.19 82.46 -13.86
C ARG A 43 -18.95 82.07 -12.60
N ASP A 44 -18.22 81.86 -11.50
CA ASP A 44 -18.70 81.24 -10.26
C ASP A 44 -19.72 82.06 -9.44
N MET A 45 -20.08 83.27 -9.88
CA MET A 45 -20.94 84.15 -9.10
C MET A 45 -22.44 84.00 -9.44
N ASP A 46 -22.82 83.71 -10.69
CA ASP A 46 -24.24 83.61 -11.08
C ASP A 46 -24.87 82.22 -10.86
N THR A 47 -24.07 81.17 -10.70
CA THR A 47 -24.60 79.79 -10.60
C THR A 47 -25.19 79.45 -9.24
N ARG A 48 -24.72 80.11 -8.16
CA ARG A 48 -25.25 79.88 -6.80
C ARG A 48 -26.67 80.40 -6.67
N TRP A 49 -26.93 81.63 -7.11
CA TRP A 49 -28.27 82.22 -7.05
C TRP A 49 -29.27 81.44 -7.90
N ILE A 50 -28.90 81.05 -9.14
CA ILE A 50 -29.75 80.22 -10.01
C ILE A 50 -30.05 78.85 -9.37
N LYS A 51 -29.05 78.20 -8.76
CA LYS A 51 -29.27 76.93 -8.04
C LYS A 51 -30.23 77.11 -6.87
N THR A 52 -30.03 78.15 -6.05
CA THR A 52 -30.89 78.43 -4.89
C THR A 52 -32.33 78.73 -5.31
N GLU A 53 -32.52 79.50 -6.38
CA GLU A 53 -33.86 79.84 -6.89
C GLU A 53 -34.57 78.62 -7.52
N LEU A 54 -33.86 77.77 -8.26
CA LEU A 54 -34.41 76.50 -8.77
C LEU A 54 -34.73 75.50 -7.65
N HIS A 55 -33.96 75.53 -6.56
CA HIS A 55 -34.23 74.73 -5.37
C HIS A 55 -35.48 75.23 -4.63
N ARG A 56 -35.62 76.56 -4.49
CA ARG A 56 -36.78 77.22 -3.89
C ARG A 56 -38.06 76.95 -4.69
N LYS A 57 -38.02 77.05 -6.02
CA LYS A 57 -39.16 76.75 -6.90
C LYS A 57 -39.57 75.27 -6.83
N ARG A 58 -38.61 74.35 -6.77
CA ARG A 58 -38.89 72.92 -6.54
C ARG A 58 -39.55 72.69 -5.19
N GLN A 59 -39.02 73.29 -4.11
CA GLN A 59 -39.62 73.16 -2.78
C GLN A 59 -41.03 73.75 -2.74
N PHE A 60 -41.27 74.90 -3.37
CA PHE A 60 -42.60 75.51 -3.45
C PHE A 60 -43.61 74.62 -4.18
N GLU A 61 -43.22 74.00 -5.29
CA GLU A 61 -44.06 73.00 -5.98
C GLU A 61 -44.29 71.75 -5.13
N PHE A 62 -43.28 71.27 -4.40
CA PHE A 62 -43.43 70.17 -3.44
C PHE A 62 -44.44 70.50 -2.34
N SER A 63 -44.40 71.71 -1.77
CA SER A 63 -45.34 72.18 -0.74
C SER A 63 -46.77 72.34 -1.29
N LYS A 64 -46.91 72.76 -2.55
CA LYS A 64 -48.22 72.94 -3.20
C LYS A 64 -48.90 71.60 -3.51
N ARG A 65 -48.12 70.54 -3.77
CA ARG A 65 -48.61 69.17 -4.05
C ARG A 65 -48.88 68.34 -2.81
N ARG A 66 -48.46 68.82 -1.63
CA ARG A 66 -48.75 68.21 -0.32
C ARG A 66 -49.12 69.31 0.67
N PRO A 67 -50.40 69.73 0.75
CA PRO A 67 -50.85 70.49 1.91
C PRO A 67 -50.73 69.57 3.12
N VAL A 68 -49.74 69.84 3.99
CA VAL A 68 -49.57 69.12 5.25
C VAL A 68 -50.58 69.69 6.24
N ASP A 69 -51.42 68.83 6.79
CA ASP A 69 -52.42 69.17 7.80
C ASP A 69 -51.79 69.88 9.00
N ARG A 70 -52.49 70.93 9.42
CA ARG A 70 -52.12 71.84 10.50
C ARG A 70 -52.57 71.24 11.83
N ASP A 71 -51.94 70.17 12.32
CA ASP A 71 -52.12 69.69 13.70
C ASP A 71 -50.97 68.76 14.12
N MET A 72 -49.91 69.34 14.69
CA MET A 72 -48.98 68.71 15.67
C MET A 72 -47.81 69.66 15.99
N TYR A 73 -48.12 70.93 16.28
CA TYR A 73 -47.18 71.85 16.92
C TYR A 73 -47.64 72.07 18.35
N ASP A 74 -47.37 71.10 19.22
CA ASP A 74 -47.31 71.35 20.65
C ASP A 74 -46.41 70.28 21.28
N LEU A 75 -45.56 70.72 22.22
CA LEU A 75 -44.78 69.92 23.17
C LEU A 75 -43.27 69.73 22.98
N LEU A 76 -42.54 70.50 22.16
CA LEU A 76 -41.08 70.65 22.41
C LEU A 76 -40.60 72.08 22.14
N SER A 77 -41.08 73.01 22.97
CA SER A 77 -40.46 74.33 23.17
C SER A 77 -39.40 74.26 24.28
N SER A 78 -38.35 75.05 24.05
CA SER A 78 -37.13 75.27 24.81
C SER A 78 -37.27 75.43 26.33
N MET A 79 -36.33 74.87 27.10
CA MET A 79 -35.70 75.57 28.23
C MET A 79 -34.30 75.02 28.61
N PRO A 80 -33.30 75.88 28.90
CA PRO A 80 -31.95 75.50 29.32
C PRO A 80 -31.74 75.68 30.84
N ARG A 81 -30.96 74.79 31.48
CA ARG A 81 -30.37 74.95 32.83
C ARG A 81 -29.18 74.01 32.98
N ARG A 82 -28.16 74.23 33.81
CA ARG A 82 -27.49 75.39 34.43
C ARG A 82 -26.29 74.74 35.13
N ILE A 83 -25.10 75.30 34.97
CA ILE A 83 -23.85 74.83 35.59
C ILE A 83 -23.88 75.07 37.11
N TYR A 84 -23.39 74.12 37.91
CA TYR A 84 -22.80 74.37 39.23
C TYR A 84 -21.55 73.50 39.45
N LEU A 85 -20.58 74.12 40.12
CA LEU A 85 -19.21 73.69 40.43
C LEU A 85 -19.08 73.52 41.96
N ARG A 86 -18.41 72.45 42.43
CA ARG A 86 -17.68 72.34 43.72
C ARG A 86 -16.87 71.03 43.71
N GLU A 87 -15.53 70.98 43.70
CA GLU A 87 -14.54 71.15 44.81
C GLU A 87 -14.90 70.33 46.07
N SER A 88 -14.04 69.51 46.70
CA SER A 88 -12.58 69.33 46.67
C SER A 88 -12.15 68.03 47.40
N GLN A 89 -10.86 67.66 47.26
CA GLN A 89 -9.97 66.87 48.15
C GLN A 89 -9.62 65.38 47.85
N HIS A 90 -8.32 65.20 47.52
CA HIS A 90 -7.42 64.03 47.48
C HIS A 90 -7.44 63.18 48.78
N ALA A 91 -7.05 61.88 48.91
CA ALA A 91 -6.43 60.76 48.16
C ALA A 91 -6.48 59.53 49.15
N PRO A 92 -5.92 58.29 48.95
CA PRO A 92 -5.06 57.80 47.87
C PRO A 92 -5.38 56.39 47.27
N GLU A 93 -4.67 56.11 46.17
CA GLU A 93 -4.12 54.82 45.70
C GLU A 93 -5.00 53.54 45.63
N HIS A 94 -5.39 53.19 44.39
CA HIS A 94 -5.10 51.91 43.68
C HIS A 94 -6.19 51.65 42.60
N MET A 95 -5.91 51.99 41.34
CA MET A 95 -6.67 51.53 40.16
C MET A 95 -5.97 50.28 39.59
N THR A 96 -6.56 49.10 39.75
CA THR A 96 -7.47 48.36 38.83
C THR A 96 -6.80 47.73 37.62
N GLN A 97 -7.04 46.42 37.41
CA GLN A 97 -8.00 45.89 36.42
C GLN A 97 -7.87 44.36 36.36
N THR A 98 -8.75 43.60 37.03
CA THR A 98 -10.10 43.12 36.66
C THR A 98 -10.12 41.78 35.93
N SER A 99 -10.72 40.82 36.63
CA SER A 99 -11.04 39.45 36.26
C SER A 99 -12.29 39.33 35.37
N THR A 100 -12.28 38.29 34.53
CA THR A 100 -13.38 37.39 34.12
C THR A 100 -14.68 37.91 33.50
N SER A 101 -15.11 37.17 32.47
CA SER A 101 -16.49 36.66 32.28
C SER A 101 -17.31 37.21 31.10
N ILE A 102 -17.53 36.30 30.16
CA ILE A 102 -18.68 36.05 29.27
C ILE A 102 -19.89 36.99 29.44
N ARG A 103 -20.35 37.59 28.34
CA ARG A 103 -21.77 37.95 28.14
C ARG A 103 -22.27 37.55 26.76
N ARG A 104 -23.40 36.82 26.75
CA ARG A 104 -24.35 36.72 25.63
C ARG A 104 -25.13 38.04 25.47
N PRO A 105 -25.69 38.33 24.29
CA PRO A 105 -26.71 39.36 24.10
C PRO A 105 -28.15 38.78 24.26
N LEU A 106 -29.09 39.62 24.71
CA LEU A 106 -30.54 39.36 24.72
C LEU A 106 -31.32 40.66 24.44
N ILE A 107 -32.34 40.54 23.59
CA ILE A 107 -33.65 41.23 23.41
C ILE A 107 -34.03 40.94 21.94
N THR A 108 -34.87 39.95 21.60
CA THR A 108 -36.35 39.82 21.67
C THR A 108 -37.13 40.75 20.72
N SER A 109 -37.71 40.18 19.65
CA SER A 109 -39.08 40.51 19.18
C SER A 109 -39.67 39.39 18.29
N GLN A 110 -40.42 38.51 18.96
CA GLN A 110 -41.73 37.94 18.60
C GLN A 110 -42.23 37.79 17.13
N ASN A 111 -42.66 36.55 16.86
CA ASN A 111 -43.88 36.09 16.16
C ASN A 111 -44.03 36.28 14.63
N ILE A 112 -44.07 35.17 13.89
CA ILE A 112 -45.29 34.61 13.26
C ILE A 112 -45.07 33.12 12.94
N LYS A 113 -46.12 32.34 13.23
CA LYS A 113 -46.30 30.89 13.12
C LYS A 113 -46.37 30.41 11.66
N LEU A 114 -45.79 29.24 11.37
CA LEU A 114 -46.46 28.07 10.74
C LEU A 114 -45.42 26.92 10.76
N ARG A 115 -45.46 26.01 11.74
CA ARG A 115 -46.23 24.75 11.80
C ARG A 115 -45.88 23.77 10.67
N ARG A 116 -45.55 22.55 11.13
CA ARG A 116 -45.72 21.23 10.50
C ARG A 116 -44.49 20.69 9.77
N ASP A 117 -43.95 19.49 10.03
CA ASP A 117 -44.11 18.45 11.06
C ASP A 117 -43.00 17.40 10.80
N TYR A 118 -42.63 16.67 11.86
CA TYR A 118 -42.17 15.26 11.95
C TYR A 118 -41.28 14.69 10.80
N LEU A 119 -40.10 14.12 11.08
CA LEU A 119 -39.99 12.82 11.76
C LEU A 119 -38.56 12.56 12.27
N ASN A 120 -38.47 12.01 13.49
CA ASN A 120 -37.28 11.42 14.08
C ASN A 120 -36.86 10.13 13.35
N CYS A 121 -35.57 9.81 13.31
CA CYS A 121 -34.93 8.61 13.90
C CYS A 121 -33.46 8.56 13.43
N ALA A 122 -32.48 8.46 14.33
CA ALA A 122 -31.80 7.22 14.76
C ALA A 122 -31.04 6.53 13.61
N LYS A 123 -29.86 5.92 13.75
CA LYS A 123 -28.85 5.66 14.78
C LYS A 123 -27.74 4.90 14.00
N GLN A 124 -26.51 4.92 14.52
CA GLN A 124 -25.48 3.86 14.37
C GLN A 124 -24.86 3.64 12.97
N THR A 125 -23.56 3.88 12.76
CA THR A 125 -22.40 3.03 13.14
C THR A 125 -22.57 1.55 12.78
N VAL A 126 -21.82 1.07 11.78
CA VAL A 126 -21.15 -0.25 11.80
C VAL A 126 -19.93 -0.20 10.87
N SER A 127 -18.80 -0.70 11.39
CA SER A 127 -17.56 -1.04 10.70
C SER A 127 -17.69 -2.36 9.94
N THR A 128 -17.02 -2.53 8.79
CA THR A 128 -16.70 -3.86 8.26
C THR A 128 -15.32 -3.89 7.60
N SER A 129 -14.56 -4.90 8.02
CA SER A 129 -13.33 -5.46 7.47
C SER A 129 -13.48 -6.05 6.07
N SER A 130 -12.42 -6.03 5.25
CA SER A 130 -11.94 -7.20 4.49
C SER A 130 -10.61 -6.92 3.78
N THR A 131 -9.82 -7.98 3.68
CA THR A 131 -8.48 -8.13 3.13
C THR A 131 -8.45 -8.20 1.59
N ASN A 132 -7.34 -7.77 0.98
CA ASN A 132 -6.52 -8.49 -0.02
C ASN A 132 -5.77 -7.55 -0.99
N ASP A 133 -4.45 -7.73 -0.96
CA ASP A 133 -3.33 -7.56 -1.89
C ASP A 133 -3.36 -6.80 -3.24
N GLU A 134 -2.19 -6.15 -3.42
CA GLU A 134 -1.34 -6.01 -4.63
C GLU A 134 -1.77 -5.13 -5.81
N ASN A 135 -1.22 -3.91 -5.88
CA ASN A 135 -0.05 -3.56 -6.73
C ASN A 135 0.16 -2.02 -6.82
N ASP A 136 1.42 -1.63 -6.63
CA ASP A 136 2.06 -0.29 -6.70
C ASP A 136 2.01 0.32 -8.13
N PRO A 137 2.49 1.56 -8.47
CA PRO A 137 3.08 2.60 -7.63
C PRO A 137 2.68 4.09 -7.93
N ARG A 138 2.93 4.93 -6.91
CA ARG A 138 3.51 6.31 -6.96
C ARG A 138 2.73 7.55 -7.47
N LEU A 139 2.84 8.57 -6.61
CA LEU A 139 2.89 10.04 -6.81
C LEU A 139 1.56 10.82 -6.82
N ASN A 140 1.09 11.15 -5.61
CA ASN A 140 0.19 12.27 -5.36
C ASN A 140 0.98 13.59 -5.30
N ALA A 141 0.76 14.45 -6.30
CA ALA A 141 1.04 15.88 -6.21
C ALA A 141 -0.27 16.63 -5.93
N VAL A 142 -0.31 17.30 -4.78
CA VAL A 142 -1.39 18.17 -4.31
C VAL A 142 -1.46 19.42 -5.19
N ARG A 143 -2.61 19.73 -5.80
CA ARG A 143 -2.92 21.09 -6.29
C ARG A 143 -4.42 21.39 -6.35
N TRP A 144 -4.87 22.13 -5.33
CA TRP A 144 -6.00 23.07 -5.24
C TRP A 144 -7.12 23.03 -6.30
N ASP A 145 -8.28 22.50 -5.91
CA ASP A 145 -9.55 22.60 -6.65
C ASP A 145 -10.35 23.85 -6.26
N VAL A 146 -10.81 24.59 -7.28
CA VAL A 146 -11.89 25.59 -7.24
C VAL A 146 -13.05 25.02 -8.07
N PRO A 147 -14.31 25.07 -7.60
CA PRO A 147 -15.36 24.18 -8.10
C PRO A 147 -15.94 24.62 -9.45
N VAL A 148 -15.87 23.71 -10.43
CA VAL A 148 -16.60 23.78 -11.71
C VAL A 148 -17.86 22.91 -11.60
N LEU A 149 -18.96 23.47 -12.13
CA LEU A 149 -20.30 22.90 -12.18
C LEU A 149 -20.34 21.45 -12.67
N ASN A 150 -20.96 20.57 -11.87
CA ASN A 150 -21.44 19.25 -12.28
C ASN A 150 -22.68 19.37 -13.18
N SER A 151 -22.59 18.83 -14.40
CA SER A 151 -23.75 18.39 -15.17
C SER A 151 -23.93 16.88 -14.98
N VAL A 152 -25.05 16.51 -14.35
CA VAL A 152 -25.50 15.13 -14.24
C VAL A 152 -26.11 14.72 -15.57
N TRP A 153 -25.51 13.72 -16.20
CA TRP A 153 -26.09 12.97 -17.30
C TRP A 153 -27.06 11.92 -16.75
N VAL A 154 -28.26 11.85 -17.32
CA VAL A 154 -29.06 10.62 -17.34
C VAL A 154 -29.24 10.21 -18.80
N ARG A 155 -28.47 9.17 -19.16
CA ARG A 155 -28.66 8.19 -20.26
C ARG A 155 -30.14 7.73 -20.28
N GLY A 156 -30.79 7.41 -21.39
CA GLY A 156 -30.35 7.19 -22.77
C GLY A 156 -31.42 6.33 -23.46
N LYS A 157 -31.58 6.48 -24.77
CA LYS A 157 -31.89 5.35 -25.66
C LYS A 157 -31.27 5.63 -27.02
N GLU A 158 -30.65 4.59 -27.50
CA GLU A 158 -29.57 4.50 -28.47
C GLU A 158 -30.15 4.02 -29.81
N ARG A 159 -29.72 4.63 -30.92
CA ARG A 159 -29.42 3.90 -32.17
C ARG A 159 -28.76 4.80 -33.21
N GLN A 160 -27.44 4.67 -33.24
CA GLN A 160 -26.61 4.36 -34.41
C GLN A 160 -26.67 5.31 -35.62
N GLU A 161 -25.59 6.08 -35.69
CA GLU A 161 -25.04 6.76 -36.85
C GLU A 161 -25.11 5.91 -38.14
N ARG A 162 -25.39 6.58 -39.25
CA ARG A 162 -24.51 6.47 -40.42
C ARG A 162 -24.27 7.85 -41.03
N VAL A 163 -22.99 8.22 -40.96
CA VAL A 163 -22.29 9.25 -41.70
C VAL A 163 -22.41 9.00 -43.20
N CYS A 164 -22.74 10.04 -43.97
CA CYS A 164 -21.96 10.38 -45.15
C CYS A 164 -22.13 11.86 -45.50
N ALA A 165 -21.00 12.55 -45.57
CA ALA A 165 -20.86 13.90 -46.04
C ALA A 165 -21.26 14.03 -47.51
N GLN A 166 -21.79 15.19 -47.89
CA GLN A 166 -21.79 15.59 -49.29
C GLN A 166 -21.51 17.10 -49.37
N ASP A 167 -20.23 17.40 -49.50
CA ASP A 167 -19.75 18.60 -50.16
C ASP A 167 -19.06 18.12 -51.44
N LYS A 168 -19.69 18.40 -52.60
CA LYS A 168 -19.04 18.36 -53.92
C LYS A 168 -19.69 19.40 -54.81
N THR A 169 -18.90 20.41 -55.10
CA THR A 169 -19.05 21.32 -56.22
C THR A 169 -18.87 20.55 -57.54
N GLN A 170 -19.61 21.00 -58.56
CA GLN A 170 -19.21 21.11 -59.97
C GLN A 170 -19.73 20.09 -61.03
N ASP A 171 -20.33 20.70 -62.07
CA ASP A 171 -20.50 20.34 -63.49
C ASP A 171 -21.51 19.27 -63.96
N SER A 172 -22.53 19.79 -64.66
CA SER A 172 -22.84 19.62 -66.09
C SER A 172 -23.03 18.21 -66.71
N LYS A 173 -24.12 18.14 -67.49
CA LYS A 173 -24.46 17.24 -68.61
C LYS A 173 -25.32 15.99 -68.35
N ASN A 174 -26.46 16.07 -69.05
CA ASN A 174 -27.17 15.04 -69.81
C ASN A 174 -28.35 14.33 -69.14
N GLN A 175 -29.53 14.78 -69.61
CA GLN A 175 -30.60 13.95 -70.19
C GLN A 175 -30.77 12.54 -69.61
N LYS A 176 -31.89 12.34 -68.93
CA LYS A 176 -32.70 11.13 -69.08
C LYS A 176 -34.15 11.42 -68.74
N THR A 177 -34.86 11.77 -69.82
CA THR A 177 -36.28 11.51 -70.05
C THR A 177 -36.77 10.30 -69.27
N LEU A 178 -37.73 10.47 -68.36
CA LEU A 178 -38.64 9.41 -67.93
C LEU A 178 -39.99 10.04 -67.61
N LEU A 179 -40.82 10.04 -68.65
CA LEU A 179 -42.27 10.16 -68.70
C LEU A 179 -42.99 10.44 -67.36
N THR A 180 -43.55 11.64 -67.21
CA THR A 180 -44.76 11.81 -66.40
C THR A 180 -45.91 11.18 -67.18
N THR A 181 -46.17 9.89 -66.92
CA THR A 181 -47.40 9.22 -67.34
C THR A 181 -48.57 9.87 -66.61
N SER A 182 -49.18 10.87 -67.25
CA SER A 182 -50.55 11.27 -66.95
C SER A 182 -51.47 10.20 -67.52
N THR A 183 -51.68 9.10 -66.78
CA THR A 183 -52.80 8.20 -67.05
C THR A 183 -54.10 8.96 -66.78
N GLN A 184 -54.81 9.24 -67.87
CA GLN A 184 -56.18 9.74 -67.84
C GLN A 184 -57.11 8.64 -67.31
N THR A 185 -57.93 8.99 -66.33
CA THR A 185 -59.26 8.39 -66.15
C THR A 185 -60.28 9.53 -66.07
N GLU A 186 -61.48 9.25 -66.56
CA GLU A 186 -62.48 10.16 -67.09
C GLU A 186 -62.95 11.33 -66.19
N SER A 187 -63.31 12.43 -66.85
CA SER A 187 -64.15 13.56 -66.40
C SER A 187 -63.63 14.49 -65.28
N GLY A 188 -63.04 15.62 -65.69
CA GLY A 188 -63.35 16.95 -65.12
C GLY A 188 -62.56 17.46 -63.91
N PHE A 189 -61.61 16.71 -63.37
CA PHE A 189 -60.75 17.20 -62.30
C PHE A 189 -59.62 18.07 -62.85
N VAL A 190 -59.51 19.32 -62.36
CA VAL A 190 -58.34 20.18 -62.57
C VAL A 190 -57.15 19.46 -61.95
N THR A 191 -56.35 18.81 -62.79
CA THR A 191 -55.12 18.15 -62.38
C THR A 191 -54.10 19.24 -62.08
N VAL A 192 -53.99 19.60 -60.80
CA VAL A 192 -52.88 20.42 -60.34
C VAL A 192 -51.60 19.69 -60.75
N LYS A 193 -50.73 20.38 -61.49
CA LYS A 193 -49.48 19.76 -61.89
C LYS A 193 -48.73 19.45 -60.61
N GLU A 194 -48.28 18.20 -60.50
CA GLU A 194 -47.49 17.73 -59.36
C GLU A 194 -46.30 18.67 -59.07
N ALA A 195 -45.71 19.28 -60.10
CA ALA A 195 -44.65 20.29 -59.98
C ALA A 195 -45.07 21.56 -59.21
N ASP A 196 -46.29 22.05 -59.38
CA ASP A 196 -46.78 23.26 -58.71
C ASP A 196 -47.07 22.98 -57.22
N VAL A 197 -47.56 21.78 -56.91
CA VAL A 197 -47.75 21.31 -55.53
C VAL A 197 -46.40 21.17 -54.83
N GLN A 198 -45.41 20.58 -55.50
CA GLN A 198 -44.05 20.45 -54.99
C GLN A 198 -43.37 21.81 -54.77
N GLN A 199 -43.57 22.77 -55.68
CA GLN A 199 -43.04 24.12 -55.52
C GLN A 199 -43.70 24.86 -54.33
N LEU A 200 -45.02 24.72 -54.14
CA LEU A 200 -45.71 25.26 -52.98
C LEU A 200 -45.23 24.61 -51.67
N ALA A 201 -45.03 23.29 -51.66
CA ALA A 201 -44.47 22.57 -50.51
C ALA A 201 -43.08 23.12 -50.14
N HIS A 202 -42.22 23.37 -51.14
CA HIS A 202 -40.90 23.97 -50.92
C HIS A 202 -40.98 25.40 -50.34
N TYR A 203 -41.87 26.25 -50.85
CA TYR A 203 -42.05 27.60 -50.28
C TYR A 203 -42.62 27.59 -48.86
N LEU A 204 -43.53 26.66 -48.56
CA LEU A 204 -44.05 26.48 -47.20
C LEU A 204 -42.95 25.99 -46.26
N GLU A 205 -42.13 25.04 -46.69
CA GLU A 205 -40.97 24.56 -45.92
C GLU A 205 -39.95 25.69 -45.69
N GLU A 206 -39.63 26.48 -46.71
CA GLU A 206 -38.73 27.62 -46.59
C GLU A 206 -39.30 28.75 -45.69
N ALA A 207 -40.61 29.00 -45.77
CA ALA A 207 -41.28 29.96 -44.88
C ALA A 207 -41.26 29.50 -43.42
N LEU A 208 -41.50 28.20 -43.17
CA LEU A 208 -41.38 27.60 -41.85
C LEU A 208 -39.95 27.69 -41.32
N HIS A 209 -38.93 27.39 -42.14
CA HIS A 209 -37.53 27.55 -41.76
C HIS A 209 -37.17 29.01 -41.41
N ARG A 210 -37.68 30.00 -42.15
CA ARG A 210 -37.48 31.43 -41.82
C ARG A 210 -38.17 31.81 -40.52
N GLU A 211 -39.38 31.32 -40.29
CA GLU A 211 -40.12 31.55 -39.05
C GLU A 211 -39.37 30.97 -37.85
N GLU A 212 -38.89 29.73 -37.97
CA GLU A 212 -38.07 29.07 -36.95
C GLU A 212 -36.76 29.85 -36.70
N ALA A 213 -36.09 30.31 -37.75
CA ALA A 213 -34.88 31.14 -37.63
C ALA A 213 -35.15 32.47 -36.90
N LEU A 214 -36.30 33.12 -37.15
CA LEU A 214 -36.70 34.34 -36.45
C LEU A 214 -37.06 34.06 -34.98
N LYS A 215 -37.78 32.98 -34.69
CA LYS A 215 -38.08 32.54 -33.32
C LYS A 215 -36.78 32.30 -32.54
N ASN A 216 -35.81 31.62 -33.15
CA ASN A 216 -34.50 31.37 -32.55
C ASN A 216 -33.73 32.68 -32.28
N LYS A 217 -33.75 33.64 -33.22
CA LYS A 217 -33.14 34.97 -33.03
C LYS A 217 -33.83 35.76 -31.91
N LEU A 218 -35.16 35.76 -31.86
CA LEU A 218 -35.93 36.46 -30.82
C LEU A 218 -35.68 35.86 -29.43
N ALA A 219 -35.65 34.54 -29.32
CA ALA A 219 -35.29 33.85 -28.08
C ALA A 219 -33.87 34.19 -27.62
N SER A 220 -32.92 34.27 -28.56
CA SER A 220 -31.53 34.69 -28.26
C SER A 220 -31.46 36.15 -27.78
N LEU A 221 -32.17 37.07 -28.44
CA LEU A 221 -32.24 38.48 -28.04
C LEU A 221 -32.94 38.66 -26.69
N GLN A 222 -34.02 37.93 -26.43
CA GLN A 222 -34.71 37.97 -25.14
C GLN A 222 -33.79 37.45 -24.02
N LYS A 223 -33.03 36.38 -24.28
CA LYS A 223 -32.04 35.85 -23.33
C LYS A 223 -30.91 36.84 -23.06
N SER A 224 -30.39 37.51 -24.09
CA SER A 224 -29.33 38.52 -23.93
C SER A 224 -29.85 39.77 -23.23
N ALA A 225 -31.05 40.25 -23.55
CA ALA A 225 -31.71 41.38 -22.87
C ALA A 225 -31.97 41.07 -21.40
N ALA A 226 -32.51 39.89 -21.06
CA ALA A 226 -32.69 39.47 -19.67
C ALA A 226 -31.36 39.38 -18.91
N THR A 227 -30.28 39.00 -19.60
CA THR A 227 -28.94 38.96 -19.01
C THR A 227 -28.37 40.36 -18.80
N LEU A 228 -28.62 41.29 -19.72
CA LEU A 228 -28.23 42.69 -19.58
C LEU A 228 -28.97 43.39 -18.43
N VAL A 229 -30.27 43.15 -18.27
CA VAL A 229 -31.03 43.73 -17.14
C VAL A 229 -30.51 43.21 -15.80
N ARG A 230 -30.26 41.89 -15.69
CA ARG A 230 -29.66 41.32 -14.49
C ARG A 230 -28.27 41.89 -14.19
N SER A 231 -27.45 42.12 -15.23
CA SER A 231 -26.12 42.69 -15.03
C SER A 231 -26.17 44.18 -14.64
N THR A 232 -27.11 44.97 -15.18
CA THR A 232 -27.28 46.38 -14.79
C THR A 232 -27.83 46.54 -13.37
N GLU A 233 -28.75 45.67 -12.94
CA GLU A 233 -29.21 45.61 -11.55
C GLU A 233 -28.06 45.31 -10.58
N LEU A 234 -27.22 44.33 -10.92
CA LEU A 234 -26.03 44.00 -10.13
C LEU A 234 -25.03 45.17 -10.09
N LEU A 235 -24.80 45.84 -11.23
CA LEU A 235 -23.93 47.01 -11.32
C LEU A 235 -24.44 48.16 -10.45
N TRP A 236 -25.75 48.45 -10.46
CA TRP A 236 -26.31 49.50 -9.59
C TRP A 236 -26.22 49.14 -8.11
N LYS A 237 -26.46 47.87 -7.75
CA LYS A 237 -26.31 47.40 -6.37
C LYS A 237 -24.87 47.55 -5.88
N THR A 238 -23.91 47.08 -6.67
CA THR A 238 -22.47 47.19 -6.35
C THR A 238 -22.01 48.65 -6.26
N ARG A 239 -22.54 49.56 -7.09
CA ARG A 239 -22.28 51.00 -6.99
C ARG A 239 -22.81 51.61 -5.69
N CYS A 240 -24.03 51.27 -5.27
CA CYS A 240 -24.58 51.72 -4.00
C CYS A 240 -23.74 51.22 -2.81
N ASP A 241 -23.31 49.95 -2.86
CA ASP A 241 -22.44 49.36 -1.85
C ASP A 241 -21.07 50.08 -1.81
N GLU A 242 -20.50 50.40 -2.96
CA GLU A 242 -19.26 51.18 -3.10
C GLU A 242 -19.38 52.57 -2.43
N ASP A 243 -20.48 53.29 -2.68
CA ASP A 243 -20.69 54.62 -2.10
C ASP A 243 -20.94 54.59 -0.59
N LEU A 244 -21.63 53.55 -0.11
CA LEU A 244 -21.77 53.30 1.33
C LEU A 244 -20.40 53.04 1.98
N LEU A 245 -19.57 52.21 1.35
CA LEU A 245 -18.22 51.93 1.82
C LEU A 245 -17.34 53.19 1.81
N LYS A 246 -17.36 54.00 0.75
CA LYS A 246 -16.66 55.29 0.71
C LYS A 246 -17.09 56.22 1.84
N SER A 247 -18.38 56.26 2.15
CA SER A 247 -18.92 57.09 3.24
C SER A 247 -18.45 56.60 4.61
N LYS A 248 -18.45 55.27 4.83
CA LYS A 248 -17.89 54.65 6.03
C LYS A 248 -16.40 54.93 6.18
N ILE A 249 -15.63 54.80 5.10
CA ILE A 249 -14.19 55.11 5.07
C ILE A 249 -13.95 56.56 5.49
N LYS A 250 -14.64 57.53 4.87
CA LYS A 250 -14.52 58.95 5.24
C LYS A 250 -14.85 59.21 6.72
N ALA A 251 -15.86 58.53 7.26
CA ALA A 251 -16.22 58.65 8.67
C ALA A 251 -15.12 58.09 9.59
N LEU A 252 -14.55 56.92 9.25
CA LEU A 252 -13.44 56.32 9.99
C LEU A 252 -12.16 57.17 9.89
N GLU A 253 -11.88 57.76 8.74
CA GLU A 253 -10.77 58.70 8.55
C GLU A 253 -10.93 59.94 9.42
N ALA A 254 -12.14 60.52 9.48
CA ALA A 254 -12.42 61.65 10.36
C ALA A 254 -12.26 61.29 11.84
N GLN A 255 -12.72 60.10 12.26
CA GLN A 255 -12.51 59.59 13.61
C GLN A 255 -11.02 59.41 13.92
N LEU A 256 -10.26 58.81 13.00
CA LEU A 256 -8.82 58.63 13.14
C LEU A 256 -8.09 59.97 13.28
N GLN A 257 -8.44 60.97 12.47
CA GLN A 257 -7.87 62.32 12.54
C GLN A 257 -8.13 62.98 13.91
N VAL A 258 -9.31 62.78 14.49
CA VAL A 258 -9.64 63.27 15.84
C VAL A 258 -8.82 62.53 16.90
N CYS A 259 -8.66 61.21 16.77
CA CYS A 259 -7.84 60.43 17.69
C CYS A 259 -6.36 60.84 17.63
N ILE A 260 -5.79 60.99 16.44
CA ILE A 260 -4.39 61.42 16.23
C ILE A 260 -4.13 62.79 16.88
N LYS A 261 -5.07 63.74 16.77
CA LYS A 261 -4.93 65.07 17.40
C LYS A 261 -5.02 65.05 18.93
N LYS A 262 -5.65 64.04 19.52
CA LYS A 262 -5.88 63.92 20.97
C LYS A 262 -4.82 63.09 21.70
N ILE A 263 -3.97 62.35 20.99
CA ILE A 263 -2.94 61.54 21.63
C ILE A 263 -1.65 62.37 21.73
N PRO A 264 -1.09 62.59 22.94
CA PRO A 264 0.23 63.20 23.08
C PRO A 264 1.26 62.39 22.29
N GLN A 265 2.03 63.06 21.44
CA GLN A 265 3.09 62.43 20.61
C GLN A 265 4.04 61.54 21.44
N ASP A 266 4.31 61.92 22.69
CA ASP A 266 5.14 61.13 23.61
C ASP A 266 4.45 59.85 24.13
N GLY A 267 3.12 59.85 24.26
CA GLY A 267 2.34 58.67 24.58
C GLY A 267 2.38 57.63 23.47
N VAL A 268 2.26 58.07 22.21
CA VAL A 268 2.37 57.20 21.02
C VAL A 268 3.75 56.56 20.95
N LYS A 269 4.83 57.36 21.04
CA LYS A 269 6.22 56.85 20.98
C LYS A 269 6.48 55.80 22.07
N LYS A 270 5.99 56.03 23.29
CA LYS A 270 6.17 55.09 24.41
C LYS A 270 5.43 53.78 24.19
N VAL A 271 4.24 53.81 23.58
CA VAL A 271 3.49 52.60 23.22
C VAL A 271 4.17 51.87 22.07
N VAL A 272 4.62 52.58 21.03
CA VAL A 272 5.33 51.98 19.88
C VAL A 272 6.62 51.29 20.34
N LEU A 273 7.43 51.92 21.19
CA LEU A 273 8.65 51.29 21.73
C LEU A 273 8.33 50.05 22.57
N LYS A 274 7.24 50.04 23.34
CA LYS A 274 6.80 48.86 24.09
C LYS A 274 6.35 47.74 23.16
N MET A 275 5.58 48.05 22.12
CA MET A 275 5.13 47.07 21.14
C MET A 275 6.30 46.51 20.34
N GLU A 276 7.29 47.33 19.99
CA GLU A 276 8.50 46.89 19.30
C GLU A 276 9.30 45.90 20.16
N LYS A 277 9.50 46.23 21.44
CA LYS A 277 10.16 45.31 22.39
C LYS A 277 9.39 43.99 22.53
N GLN A 278 8.06 44.05 22.63
CA GLN A 278 7.24 42.84 22.68
C GLN A 278 7.35 42.04 21.38
N ARG A 279 7.34 42.71 20.21
CA ARG A 279 7.52 42.06 18.90
C ARG A 279 8.84 41.31 18.85
N GLU A 280 9.93 41.95 19.25
CA GLU A 280 11.26 41.34 19.29
C GLU A 280 11.31 40.14 20.24
N GLU A 281 10.68 40.23 21.42
CA GLU A 281 10.58 39.09 22.35
C GLU A 281 9.79 37.92 21.76
N TYR A 282 8.70 38.18 21.04
CA TYR A 282 7.92 37.13 20.35
C TYR A 282 8.69 36.54 19.16
N GLU A 283 9.39 37.36 18.38
CA GLU A 283 10.26 36.93 17.29
C GLU A 283 11.38 36.02 17.81
N GLN A 284 12.08 36.42 18.88
CA GLN A 284 13.12 35.59 19.50
C GLN A 284 12.56 34.27 20.06
N LYS A 285 11.37 34.29 20.69
CA LYS A 285 10.71 33.06 21.16
C LYS A 285 10.32 32.15 19.99
N SER A 286 9.84 32.73 18.89
CA SER A 286 9.50 32.01 17.66
C SER A 286 10.74 31.36 17.03
N LEU A 287 11.83 32.12 16.88
CA LEU A 287 13.10 31.61 16.36
C LEU A 287 13.65 30.45 17.20
N LYS A 288 13.65 30.59 18.53
CA LYS A 288 14.05 29.50 19.44
C LYS A 288 13.13 28.29 19.38
N ALA A 289 11.85 28.47 19.05
CA ALA A 289 10.92 27.37 18.86
C ALA A 289 11.18 26.65 17.53
N ILE A 290 11.39 27.39 16.45
CA ILE A 290 11.73 26.86 15.12
C ILE A 290 13.06 26.10 15.19
N GLN A 291 14.10 26.68 15.78
CA GLN A 291 15.40 26.02 15.91
C GLN A 291 15.33 24.72 16.73
N ARG A 292 14.50 24.68 17.78
CA ARG A 292 14.24 23.43 18.53
C ARG A 292 13.54 22.39 17.66
N ALA A 293 12.51 22.79 16.91
CA ALA A 293 11.80 21.90 16.00
C ALA A 293 12.71 21.38 14.87
N GLU A 294 13.62 22.21 14.35
CA GLU A 294 14.62 21.79 13.35
C GLU A 294 15.62 20.78 13.93
N ASN A 295 16.11 21.00 15.15
CA ASN A 295 16.99 20.05 15.83
C ASN A 295 16.29 18.72 16.14
N GLU A 296 15.02 18.78 16.57
CA GLU A 296 14.19 17.58 16.79
C GLU A 296 13.95 16.82 15.49
N LYS A 297 13.68 17.52 14.38
CA LYS A 297 13.54 16.94 13.04
C LYS A 297 14.85 16.27 12.60
N ALA A 298 15.99 16.94 12.76
CA ALA A 298 17.31 16.37 12.43
C ALA A 298 17.61 15.12 13.29
N GLY A 299 17.28 15.15 14.58
CA GLY A 299 17.40 13.99 15.46
C GLY A 299 16.48 12.83 15.06
N ALA A 300 15.25 13.12 14.65
CA ALA A 300 14.32 12.12 14.13
C ALA A 300 14.80 11.51 12.80
N GLN A 301 15.36 12.34 11.92
CA GLN A 301 15.92 11.90 10.64
C GLN A 301 17.13 10.98 10.84
N SER A 302 18.09 11.36 11.69
CA SER A 302 19.24 10.50 12.00
C SER A 302 18.82 9.16 12.61
N LYS A 303 17.78 9.14 13.46
CA LYS A 303 17.19 7.89 13.97
C LYS A 303 16.55 7.05 12.87
N MET A 304 15.83 7.67 11.94
CA MET A 304 15.22 6.99 10.80
C MET A 304 16.29 6.35 9.90
N GLU A 305 17.35 7.08 9.58
CA GLU A 305 18.48 6.58 8.78
C GLU A 305 19.20 5.42 9.49
N HIS A 306 19.39 5.52 10.81
CA HIS A 306 19.94 4.43 11.61
C HIS A 306 19.04 3.18 11.57
N LEU A 307 17.73 3.34 11.79
CA LEU A 307 16.77 2.23 11.75
C LEU A 307 16.68 1.62 10.35
N GLN A 308 16.78 2.43 9.29
CA GLN A 308 16.82 1.95 7.91
C GLN A 308 18.07 1.11 7.66
N GLY A 309 19.24 1.52 8.16
CA GLY A 309 20.46 0.72 8.08
C GLY A 309 20.34 -0.61 8.83
N VAL A 310 19.79 -0.58 10.04
CA VAL A 310 19.53 -1.81 10.83
C VAL A 310 18.55 -2.73 10.10
N LEU A 311 17.46 -2.19 9.54
CA LEU A 311 16.49 -2.95 8.76
C LEU A 311 17.15 -3.67 7.58
N GLN A 312 17.97 -2.97 6.80
CA GLN A 312 18.72 -3.56 5.68
C GLN A 312 19.65 -4.69 6.15
N THR A 313 20.36 -4.50 7.26
CA THR A 313 21.22 -5.56 7.81
C THR A 313 20.41 -6.77 8.28
N THR A 314 19.28 -6.55 8.97
CA THR A 314 18.42 -7.65 9.43
C THR A 314 17.75 -8.38 8.28
N GLN A 315 17.43 -7.67 7.19
CA GLN A 315 16.88 -8.28 5.98
C GLN A 315 17.93 -9.17 5.30
N ALA A 316 19.16 -8.68 5.13
CA ALA A 316 20.25 -9.49 4.58
C ALA A 316 20.56 -10.73 5.45
N GLU A 317 20.51 -10.59 6.78
CA GLU A 317 20.66 -11.72 7.70
C GLU A 317 19.50 -12.73 7.54
N SER A 318 18.25 -12.26 7.43
CA SER A 318 17.09 -13.13 7.20
C SER A 318 17.18 -13.88 5.87
N GLU A 319 17.58 -13.21 4.80
CA GLU A 319 17.80 -13.82 3.48
C GLU A 319 18.91 -14.88 3.55
N HIS A 320 19.98 -14.59 4.28
CA HIS A 320 21.07 -15.54 4.50
C HIS A 320 20.60 -16.79 5.26
N TRP A 321 19.88 -16.63 6.38
CA TRP A 321 19.33 -17.76 7.12
C TRP A 321 18.30 -18.54 6.32
N HIS A 322 17.50 -17.86 5.50
CA HIS A 322 16.58 -18.53 4.60
C HIS A 322 17.32 -19.43 3.60
N GLY A 323 18.41 -18.93 3.00
CA GLY A 323 19.28 -19.72 2.12
C GLY A 323 19.84 -20.96 2.80
N LEU A 324 20.38 -20.83 4.02
CA LEU A 324 20.89 -21.98 4.79
C LEU A 324 19.80 -23.01 5.12
N CYS A 325 18.59 -22.57 5.44
CA CYS A 325 17.46 -23.46 5.66
C CYS A 325 17.07 -24.21 4.38
N GLU A 326 17.13 -23.54 3.23
CA GLU A 326 16.87 -24.16 1.92
C GLU A 326 17.94 -25.21 1.57
N GLU A 327 19.22 -24.88 1.75
CA GLU A 327 20.34 -25.82 1.56
C GLU A 327 20.19 -27.07 2.45
N LEU A 328 19.85 -26.88 3.74
CA LEU A 328 19.63 -28.00 4.65
C LEU A 328 18.41 -28.85 4.24
N ARG A 329 17.35 -28.19 3.75
CA ARG A 329 16.15 -28.86 3.26
C ARG A 329 16.46 -29.70 2.02
N GLU A 330 17.26 -29.19 1.10
CA GLU A 330 17.72 -29.93 -0.07
C GLU A 330 18.64 -31.10 0.33
N GLY A 331 19.62 -30.87 1.21
CA GLY A 331 20.48 -31.93 1.73
C GLY A 331 19.71 -33.04 2.44
N SER A 332 18.64 -32.71 3.18
CA SER A 332 17.76 -33.70 3.80
C SER A 332 16.97 -34.51 2.78
N LYS A 333 16.54 -33.90 1.66
CA LYS A 333 15.86 -34.63 0.57
C LYS A 333 16.82 -35.60 -0.11
N GLU A 334 18.04 -35.15 -0.41
CA GLU A 334 19.06 -36.02 -1.01
C GLU A 334 19.44 -37.19 -0.09
N LEU A 335 19.62 -36.94 1.21
CA LEU A 335 19.94 -37.99 2.17
C LEU A 335 18.81 -39.03 2.24
N LYS A 336 17.55 -38.56 2.23
CA LYS A 336 16.41 -39.46 2.18
C LYS A 336 16.39 -40.30 0.91
N GLN A 337 16.65 -39.68 -0.24
CA GLN A 337 16.76 -40.42 -1.51
C GLN A 337 17.85 -41.50 -1.43
N ARG A 338 19.05 -41.17 -0.95
CA ARG A 338 20.13 -42.16 -0.79
C ARG A 338 19.77 -43.28 0.20
N HIS A 339 19.07 -42.94 1.28
CA HIS A 339 18.56 -43.94 2.22
C HIS A 339 17.57 -44.90 1.53
N ASP A 340 16.63 -44.38 0.75
CA ASP A 340 15.66 -45.19 0.02
C ASP A 340 16.39 -46.09 -1.00
N GLU A 341 17.38 -45.56 -1.74
CA GLU A 341 18.24 -46.34 -2.65
C GLU A 341 19.01 -47.46 -1.93
N CYS A 342 19.60 -47.19 -0.76
CA CYS A 342 20.27 -48.23 0.05
C CYS A 342 19.28 -49.27 0.58
N THR A 343 18.07 -48.84 0.96
CA THR A 343 17.02 -49.74 1.43
C THR A 343 16.62 -50.70 0.31
N ASP A 344 16.44 -50.20 -0.91
CA ASP A 344 16.14 -51.02 -2.09
C ASP A 344 17.26 -52.03 -2.38
N GLN A 345 18.53 -51.63 -2.24
CA GLN A 345 19.67 -52.54 -2.38
C GLN A 345 19.66 -53.65 -1.33
N ILE A 346 19.37 -53.31 -0.06
CA ILE A 346 19.26 -54.31 1.01
C ILE A 346 18.14 -55.28 0.72
N LEU A 347 16.96 -54.79 0.32
CA LEU A 347 15.83 -55.65 -0.05
C LEU A 347 16.18 -56.56 -1.23
N HIS A 348 16.91 -56.06 -2.22
CA HIS A 348 17.39 -56.87 -3.33
C HIS A 348 18.35 -57.99 -2.88
N LEU A 349 19.33 -57.66 -2.04
CA LEU A 349 20.27 -58.64 -1.49
C LEU A 349 19.56 -59.67 -0.58
N GLN A 350 18.56 -59.24 0.19
CA GLN A 350 17.73 -60.15 0.97
C GLN A 350 17.00 -61.15 0.06
N GLY A 351 16.39 -60.69 -1.03
CA GLY A 351 15.77 -61.59 -2.02
C GLY A 351 16.75 -62.55 -2.68
N GLN A 352 17.98 -62.11 -2.99
CA GLN A 352 19.03 -63.00 -3.50
C GLN A 352 19.45 -64.05 -2.46
N LEU A 353 19.55 -63.65 -1.19
CA LEU A 353 19.89 -64.55 -0.10
C LEU A 353 18.79 -65.61 0.09
N GLU A 354 17.53 -65.21 0.12
CA GLU A 354 16.37 -66.12 0.20
C GLU A 354 16.42 -67.16 -0.93
N HIS A 355 16.62 -66.74 -2.18
CA HIS A 355 16.75 -67.67 -3.30
C HIS A 355 17.97 -68.60 -3.15
N SER A 356 19.10 -68.12 -2.62
CA SER A 356 20.27 -68.97 -2.37
C SER A 356 20.01 -70.01 -1.27
N VAL A 357 19.26 -69.64 -0.22
CA VAL A 357 18.87 -70.53 0.87
C VAL A 357 17.88 -71.58 0.37
N GLU A 358 16.90 -71.21 -0.44
CA GLU A 358 15.99 -72.16 -1.09
C GLU A 358 16.75 -73.15 -1.98
N HIS A 359 17.77 -72.68 -2.70
CA HIS A 359 18.62 -73.54 -3.51
C HIS A 359 19.48 -74.47 -2.65
N GLU A 360 20.05 -73.98 -1.55
CA GLU A 360 20.78 -74.79 -0.58
C GLU A 360 19.88 -75.88 0.02
N GLU A 361 18.64 -75.54 0.41
CA GLU A 361 17.65 -76.50 0.92
C GLU A 361 17.29 -77.57 -0.13
N MET A 362 17.25 -77.22 -1.41
CA MET A 362 17.08 -78.19 -2.49
C MET A 362 18.28 -79.15 -2.57
N LEU A 363 19.49 -78.62 -2.51
CA LEU A 363 20.72 -79.42 -2.57
C LEU A 363 20.86 -80.33 -1.35
N THR A 364 20.54 -79.85 -0.14
CA THR A 364 20.57 -80.66 1.08
C THR A 364 19.61 -81.84 0.98
N LYS A 365 18.37 -81.62 0.52
CA LYS A 365 17.40 -82.70 0.26
C LYS A 365 17.94 -83.73 -0.74
N GLN A 366 18.62 -83.29 -1.80
CA GLN A 366 19.27 -84.20 -2.75
C GLN A 366 20.42 -84.99 -2.11
N THR A 367 21.22 -84.36 -1.27
CA THR A 367 22.30 -85.08 -0.56
C THR A 367 21.75 -86.07 0.46
N GLU A 368 20.65 -85.74 1.15
CA GLU A 368 19.96 -86.65 2.06
C GLU A 368 19.40 -87.86 1.32
N SER A 369 18.76 -87.67 0.16
CA SER A 369 18.26 -88.78 -0.65
C SER A 369 19.39 -89.68 -1.16
N LEU A 370 20.50 -89.09 -1.63
CA LEU A 370 21.67 -89.85 -2.05
C LEU A 370 22.30 -90.61 -0.87
N GLN A 371 22.37 -89.99 0.31
CA GLN A 371 22.88 -90.64 1.50
C GLN A 371 21.99 -91.82 1.91
N GLN A 372 20.66 -91.65 1.86
CA GLN A 372 19.72 -92.74 2.08
C GLN A 372 19.97 -93.91 1.09
N GLU A 373 20.04 -93.63 -0.21
CA GLU A 373 20.35 -94.64 -1.23
C GLU A 373 21.69 -95.36 -0.93
N THR A 374 22.73 -94.63 -0.51
CA THR A 374 24.00 -95.27 -0.14
C THR A 374 23.88 -96.18 1.08
N THR A 375 23.09 -95.80 2.09
CA THR A 375 22.87 -96.66 3.26
C THR A 375 22.03 -97.89 2.93
N GLU A 376 21.03 -97.76 2.05
CA GLU A 376 20.24 -98.88 1.55
C GLU A 376 21.14 -99.85 0.76
N LEU A 377 21.98 -99.34 -0.13
CA LEU A 377 22.97 -100.15 -0.86
C LEU A 377 23.97 -100.83 0.07
N GLN A 378 24.45 -100.16 1.13
CA GLN A 378 25.33 -100.76 2.13
C GLN A 378 24.65 -101.88 2.92
N SER A 379 23.37 -101.73 3.27
CA SER A 379 22.57 -102.80 3.89
C SER A 379 22.47 -104.00 2.95
N CYS A 380 22.14 -103.78 1.67
CA CYS A 380 22.08 -104.85 0.67
C CYS A 380 23.44 -105.55 0.49
N ILE A 381 24.55 -104.80 0.49
CA ILE A 381 25.90 -105.39 0.44
C ILE A 381 26.13 -106.27 1.67
N SER A 382 25.79 -105.80 2.87
CA SER A 382 25.98 -106.55 4.12
C SER A 382 25.15 -107.85 4.12
N GLU A 383 23.90 -107.79 3.68
CA GLU A 383 23.03 -108.97 3.50
C GLU A 383 23.64 -109.97 2.50
N LEU A 384 24.12 -109.49 1.34
CA LEU A 384 24.79 -110.33 0.34
C LEU A 384 26.11 -110.91 0.84
N GLU A 385 26.83 -110.20 1.70
CA GLU A 385 28.05 -110.68 2.36
C GLU A 385 27.73 -111.77 3.38
N GLU A 386 26.69 -111.62 4.19
CA GLU A 386 26.20 -112.65 5.11
C GLU A 386 25.74 -113.90 4.35
N GLU A 387 24.95 -113.75 3.29
CA GLU A 387 24.58 -114.87 2.40
C GLU A 387 25.81 -115.55 1.81
N ASN A 388 26.80 -114.78 1.35
CA ASN A 388 28.07 -115.32 0.86
C ASN A 388 28.85 -116.07 1.95
N LEU A 389 28.89 -115.56 3.18
CA LEU A 389 29.54 -116.22 4.30
C LEU A 389 28.83 -117.52 4.66
N ALA A 390 27.50 -117.52 4.73
CA ALA A 390 26.72 -118.74 4.96
C ALA A 390 26.95 -119.77 3.84
N LEU A 391 27.02 -119.33 2.58
CA LEU A 391 27.38 -120.19 1.45
C LEU A 391 28.81 -120.74 1.56
N ARG A 392 29.77 -119.92 1.99
CA ARG A 392 31.16 -120.36 2.23
C ARG A 392 31.27 -121.33 3.39
N GLU A 393 30.54 -121.12 4.49
CA GLU A 393 30.47 -122.05 5.61
C GLU A 393 29.86 -123.38 5.17
N HIS A 394 28.77 -123.37 4.40
CA HIS A 394 28.24 -124.57 3.76
C HIS A 394 29.28 -125.26 2.86
N LEU A 395 30.04 -124.50 2.05
CA LEU A 395 31.13 -125.05 1.24
C LEU A 395 32.28 -125.60 2.10
N GLN A 396 32.62 -124.97 3.22
CA GLN A 396 33.69 -125.38 4.11
C GLN A 396 33.29 -126.60 4.97
N GLU A 397 32.03 -126.72 5.36
CA GLU A 397 31.45 -127.93 5.95
C GLU A 397 31.46 -129.10 4.94
N LEU A 398 31.23 -128.80 3.65
CA LEU A 398 31.43 -129.74 2.53
C LEU A 398 32.91 -130.07 2.24
N THR A 399 33.86 -129.19 2.58
CA THR A 399 35.30 -129.27 2.18
C THR A 399 36.26 -129.50 3.35
N GLY A 400 35.76 -129.70 4.59
CA GLY A 400 36.53 -129.83 5.83
C GLY A 400 37.47 -131.04 5.95
N ASN A 401 37.86 -131.66 4.83
CA ASN A 401 38.79 -132.79 4.79
C ASN A 401 40.13 -132.53 4.09
N ASP A 402 40.46 -131.33 3.56
CA ASP A 402 41.80 -131.11 2.99
C ASP A 402 42.26 -129.64 3.06
N GLN A 403 43.16 -129.29 3.99
CA GLN A 403 44.03 -128.12 3.80
C GLN A 403 45.31 -128.11 4.66
N GLU A 404 46.38 -128.76 4.17
CA GLU A 404 47.78 -128.48 4.55
C GLU A 404 48.57 -128.02 3.31
N TRP A 405 48.36 -126.80 2.81
CA TRP A 405 49.19 -126.29 1.71
C TRP A 405 48.99 -124.79 1.49
N TRP A 406 49.68 -123.91 2.25
CA TRP A 406 50.20 -122.61 1.76
C TRP A 406 50.97 -121.85 2.86
N ASN A 407 51.92 -122.52 3.51
CA ASN A 407 52.95 -121.82 4.27
C ASN A 407 54.27 -121.82 3.49
N ASN A 408 54.85 -120.60 3.40
CA ASN A 408 56.23 -120.24 3.05
C ASN A 408 56.50 -119.93 1.57
N ASN A 409 56.75 -118.64 1.26
CA ASN A 409 58.12 -118.23 0.94
C ASN A 409 58.35 -116.71 0.94
N THR A 410 59.55 -116.38 1.37
CA THR A 410 60.18 -115.09 1.61
C THR A 410 60.75 -114.48 0.32
N HIS A 411 60.78 -113.13 0.22
CA HIS A 411 61.92 -112.26 -0.16
C HIS A 411 61.56 -111.02 -1.01
N SER A 412 61.88 -109.85 -0.43
CA SER A 412 62.20 -108.53 -1.06
C SER A 412 63.41 -108.68 -2.02
N PRO A 413 63.73 -107.78 -3.00
CA PRO A 413 63.52 -106.32 -2.97
C PRO A 413 63.22 -105.63 -4.32
N GLU A 414 62.72 -104.38 -4.30
CA GLU A 414 63.10 -103.28 -5.23
C GLU A 414 62.28 -102.01 -4.99
N GLY A 415 62.93 -100.99 -4.42
CA GLY A 415 62.36 -99.68 -4.17
C GLY A 415 62.51 -98.76 -5.39
N VAL A 416 61.48 -98.68 -6.22
CA VAL A 416 61.34 -97.63 -7.27
C VAL A 416 59.94 -96.99 -7.32
N SER A 417 58.97 -97.47 -6.52
CA SER A 417 57.60 -96.88 -6.51
C SER A 417 57.44 -95.65 -5.58
N VAL A 418 58.30 -95.49 -4.58
CA VAL A 418 58.17 -94.41 -3.57
C VAL A 418 58.63 -93.05 -4.10
N LEU A 419 59.55 -93.02 -5.08
CA LEU A 419 60.08 -91.77 -5.62
C LEU A 419 59.07 -91.05 -6.55
N ASP A 420 58.22 -91.78 -7.28
CA ASP A 420 57.20 -91.19 -8.16
C ASP A 420 55.99 -90.63 -7.38
N GLN A 421 55.63 -91.28 -6.27
CA GLN A 421 54.55 -90.84 -5.40
C GLN A 421 54.94 -89.61 -4.56
N LEU A 422 56.22 -89.49 -4.18
CA LEU A 422 56.78 -88.32 -3.50
C LEU A 422 56.96 -87.13 -4.47
N LEU A 423 57.30 -87.38 -5.75
CA LEU A 423 57.39 -86.34 -6.77
C LEU A 423 56.01 -85.80 -7.21
N ARG A 424 54.95 -86.61 -7.22
CA ARG A 424 53.56 -86.15 -7.48
C ARG A 424 52.98 -85.35 -6.31
N THR A 425 53.26 -85.76 -5.07
CA THR A 425 52.84 -85.01 -3.88
C THR A 425 53.61 -83.70 -3.75
N ASP A 426 54.91 -83.68 -4.07
CA ASP A 426 55.73 -82.47 -4.10
C ASP A 426 55.30 -81.49 -5.22
N ASN A 427 54.96 -81.98 -6.42
CA ASN A 427 54.43 -81.14 -7.50
C ASN A 427 53.03 -80.56 -7.21
N SER A 428 52.16 -81.33 -6.53
CA SER A 428 50.84 -80.85 -6.09
C SER A 428 50.97 -79.79 -5.00
N MET A 429 51.84 -80.04 -4.01
CA MET A 429 52.13 -79.11 -2.91
C MET A 429 52.78 -77.81 -3.43
N ASN A 430 53.72 -77.90 -4.37
CA ASN A 430 54.33 -76.73 -5.02
C ASN A 430 53.33 -75.92 -5.86
N LYS A 431 52.31 -76.57 -6.43
CA LYS A 431 51.23 -75.86 -7.15
C LYS A 431 50.33 -75.11 -6.17
N GLN A 432 49.96 -75.73 -5.05
CA GLN A 432 49.19 -75.07 -3.99
C GLN A 432 49.99 -73.93 -3.32
N LEU A 433 51.29 -74.10 -3.12
CA LEU A 433 52.14 -73.07 -2.55
C LEU A 433 52.21 -71.83 -3.45
N ARG A 434 52.33 -72.03 -4.78
CA ARG A 434 52.31 -70.94 -5.76
C ARG A 434 50.97 -70.22 -5.82
N ASP A 435 49.87 -70.97 -5.73
CA ASP A 435 48.52 -70.39 -5.70
C ASP A 435 48.28 -69.58 -4.41
N MET A 436 48.76 -70.08 -3.27
CA MET A 436 48.72 -69.35 -2.00
C MET A 436 49.61 -68.11 -2.01
N ASP A 437 50.81 -68.18 -2.60
CA ASP A 437 51.70 -67.02 -2.75
C ASP A 437 51.06 -65.92 -3.62
N LEU A 438 50.35 -66.32 -4.68
CA LEU A 438 49.64 -65.37 -5.55
C LEU A 438 48.45 -64.72 -4.83
N ARG A 439 47.68 -65.48 -4.05
CA ARG A 439 46.60 -64.94 -3.20
C ARG A 439 47.14 -63.99 -2.12
N LEU A 440 48.27 -64.33 -1.50
CA LEU A 440 48.92 -63.46 -0.52
C LEU A 440 49.36 -62.14 -1.14
N ARG A 441 49.93 -62.15 -2.35
CA ARG A 441 50.30 -60.91 -3.06
C ARG A 441 49.09 -60.05 -3.44
N ILE A 442 47.94 -60.67 -3.76
CA ILE A 442 46.70 -59.92 -4.00
C ILE A 442 46.23 -59.26 -2.70
N LYS A 443 46.20 -60.02 -1.60
CA LYS A 443 45.83 -59.49 -0.28
C LYS A 443 46.79 -58.40 0.20
N GLU A 444 48.09 -58.53 -0.08
CA GLU A 444 49.08 -57.50 0.22
C GLU A 444 48.80 -56.20 -0.54
N LYS A 445 48.39 -56.28 -1.81
CA LYS A 445 47.98 -55.10 -2.58
C LYS A 445 46.70 -54.46 -2.04
N GLU A 446 45.69 -55.26 -1.70
CA GLU A 446 44.46 -54.79 -1.07
C GLU A 446 44.76 -54.09 0.27
N CYS A 447 45.65 -54.64 1.09
CA CYS A 447 46.07 -54.02 2.33
C CYS A 447 46.81 -52.68 2.10
N MET A 448 47.65 -52.60 1.07
CA MET A 448 48.33 -51.35 0.70
C MET A 448 47.36 -50.27 0.19
N GLU A 449 46.34 -50.67 -0.57
CA GLU A 449 45.29 -49.76 -1.07
C GLU A 449 44.41 -49.25 0.08
N LEU A 450 43.96 -50.15 0.97
CA LEU A 450 43.23 -49.77 2.18
C LEU A 450 44.06 -48.88 3.11
N GLN A 451 45.37 -49.13 3.23
CA GLN A 451 46.26 -48.26 4.00
C GLN A 451 46.32 -46.85 3.39
N ALA A 452 46.39 -46.74 2.05
CA ALA A 452 46.39 -45.45 1.37
C ALA A 452 45.05 -44.70 1.51
N GLU A 453 43.93 -45.40 1.47
CA GLU A 453 42.60 -44.82 1.75
C GLU A 453 42.49 -44.31 3.19
N LEU A 454 43.02 -45.06 4.15
CA LEU A 454 43.04 -44.68 5.55
C LEU A 454 43.89 -43.41 5.77
N ASP A 455 45.07 -43.35 5.18
CA ASP A 455 45.95 -42.17 5.23
C ASP A 455 45.29 -40.94 4.55
N ALA A 456 44.55 -41.15 3.46
CA ALA A 456 43.79 -40.09 2.79
C ALA A 456 42.65 -39.55 3.66
N LEU A 457 41.86 -40.45 4.28
CA LEU A 457 40.81 -40.06 5.23
C LEU A 457 41.36 -39.34 6.46
N GLU A 458 42.54 -39.75 6.95
CA GLU A 458 43.20 -39.07 8.06
C GLU A 458 43.56 -37.62 7.68
N GLN A 459 44.08 -37.39 6.47
CA GLN A 459 44.36 -36.05 5.96
C GLN A 459 43.09 -35.19 5.82
N GLU A 460 41.99 -35.77 5.34
CA GLU A 460 40.69 -35.08 5.28
C GLU A 460 40.18 -34.71 6.69
N CYS A 461 40.36 -35.59 7.68
CA CYS A 461 40.02 -35.32 9.07
C CYS A 461 40.83 -34.14 9.64
N TYR A 462 42.15 -34.09 9.40
CA TYR A 462 42.98 -32.95 9.82
C TYR A 462 42.58 -31.65 9.13
N SER A 463 42.23 -31.72 7.84
CA SER A 463 41.73 -30.56 7.08
C SER A 463 40.40 -30.05 7.66
N CYS A 464 39.46 -30.94 7.95
CA CYS A 464 38.19 -30.60 8.59
C CYS A 464 38.38 -29.99 9.97
N GLN A 465 39.27 -30.55 10.79
CA GLN A 465 39.60 -30.01 12.11
C GLN A 465 40.20 -28.60 12.00
N SER A 466 41.07 -28.36 11.02
CA SER A 466 41.66 -27.05 10.77
C SER A 466 40.60 -26.03 10.35
N ARG A 467 39.68 -26.38 9.44
CA ARG A 467 38.56 -25.52 9.04
C ARG A 467 37.61 -25.20 10.20
N LEU A 468 37.32 -26.19 11.06
CA LEU A 468 36.52 -26.00 12.26
C LEU A 468 37.19 -25.01 13.23
N SER A 469 38.52 -25.14 13.41
CA SER A 469 39.29 -24.24 14.26
C SER A 469 39.28 -22.79 13.74
N GLN A 470 39.37 -22.60 12.42
CA GLN A 470 39.27 -21.30 11.78
C GLN A 470 37.87 -20.68 11.96
N CYS A 471 36.81 -21.46 11.72
CA CYS A 471 35.43 -21.00 11.92
C CYS A 471 35.19 -20.60 13.40
N LYS A 472 35.71 -21.38 14.35
CA LYS A 472 35.64 -21.06 15.78
C LYS A 472 36.35 -19.73 16.11
N GLU A 473 37.49 -19.45 15.49
CA GLU A 473 38.20 -18.20 15.69
C GLU A 473 37.45 -17.00 15.10
N GLU A 474 36.81 -17.16 13.94
CA GLU A 474 35.96 -16.13 13.33
C GLU A 474 34.73 -15.81 14.18
N ILE A 475 34.06 -16.84 14.72
CA ILE A 475 32.94 -16.67 15.65
C ILE A 475 33.40 -15.91 16.91
N ASN A 476 34.58 -16.23 17.45
CA ASN A 476 35.14 -15.52 18.60
C ASN A 476 35.47 -14.05 18.28
N LYS A 477 35.95 -13.74 17.06
CA LYS A 477 36.19 -12.35 16.60
C LYS A 477 34.88 -11.56 16.48
N LEU A 478 33.82 -12.18 15.97
CA LEU A 478 32.49 -11.54 15.89
C LEU A 478 31.89 -11.33 17.29
N THR A 479 32.00 -12.33 18.17
CA THR A 479 31.49 -12.27 19.55
C THR A 479 32.21 -11.19 20.37
N THR A 480 33.54 -11.07 20.23
CA THR A 480 34.31 -10.02 20.92
C THR A 480 33.99 -8.62 20.40
N ARG A 481 33.78 -8.46 19.08
CA ARG A 481 33.26 -7.21 18.50
C ARG A 481 31.89 -6.83 19.06
N GLN A 482 30.95 -7.78 19.10
CA GLN A 482 29.59 -7.55 19.61
C GLN A 482 29.56 -7.20 21.11
N ASN A 483 30.44 -7.83 21.91
CA ASN A 483 30.56 -7.52 23.33
C ASN A 483 31.20 -6.14 23.59
N SER A 484 32.09 -5.67 22.71
CA SER A 484 32.67 -4.34 22.79
C SER A 484 31.67 -3.21 22.47
N THR A 485 30.72 -3.45 21.56
CA THR A 485 29.64 -2.52 21.23
C THR A 485 28.52 -2.51 22.28
N ARG A 486 28.18 -3.68 22.86
CA ARG A 486 27.19 -3.76 23.97
C ARG A 486 27.63 -3.01 25.24
N LYS A 487 28.92 -3.04 25.58
CA LYS A 487 29.45 -2.36 26.78
C LYS A 487 29.40 -0.84 26.73
N ARG A 488 29.23 -0.20 25.56
CA ARG A 488 29.12 1.28 25.45
C ARG A 488 27.70 1.84 25.53
N CYS A 489 26.66 1.03 25.31
CA CYS A 489 25.26 1.53 25.29
C CYS A 489 24.33 0.92 26.36
N CYS A 490 24.59 -0.28 26.88
CA CYS A 490 23.59 -0.97 27.71
C CYS A 490 23.50 -0.46 29.15
N GLY A 491 24.57 0.09 29.73
CA GLY A 491 24.53 0.61 31.11
C GLY A 491 23.67 1.86 31.23
N SER A 492 23.87 2.83 30.33
CA SER A 492 23.11 4.09 30.36
C SER A 492 21.65 3.91 29.95
N CYS A 493 21.35 3.04 28.99
CA CYS A 493 19.97 2.80 28.55
C CYS A 493 19.15 2.12 29.65
N PHE A 494 19.71 1.13 30.34
CA PHE A 494 19.02 0.43 31.44
C PHE A 494 18.73 1.35 32.62
N ILE A 495 19.67 2.22 32.99
CA ILE A 495 19.47 3.22 34.06
C ILE A 495 18.38 4.23 33.68
N MET A 496 18.34 4.69 32.43
CA MET A 496 17.30 5.60 31.96
C MET A 496 15.92 4.94 31.91
N CYS A 497 15.84 3.65 31.54
CA CYS A 497 14.60 2.88 31.58
C CYS A 497 14.10 2.71 33.02
N LEU A 498 14.98 2.40 33.98
CA LEU A 498 14.60 2.29 35.39
C LEU A 498 14.13 3.63 35.96
N PHE A 499 14.78 4.74 35.61
CA PHE A 499 14.36 6.07 36.04
C PHE A 499 12.99 6.44 35.47
N PHE A 500 12.74 6.11 34.19
CA PHE A 500 11.45 6.36 33.55
C PHE A 500 10.32 5.54 34.18
N LEU A 501 10.57 4.26 34.50
CA LEU A 501 9.61 3.40 35.21
C LEU A 501 9.27 3.96 36.60
N LEU A 502 10.28 4.41 37.35
CA LEU A 502 10.09 5.07 38.64
C LEU A 502 9.23 6.33 38.52
N LEU A 503 9.47 7.13 37.48
CA LEU A 503 8.73 8.36 37.25
C LEU A 503 7.27 8.10 36.88
N VAL A 504 7.01 7.07 36.08
CA VAL A 504 5.63 6.61 35.77
C VAL A 504 4.92 6.13 37.03
N VAL A 505 5.59 5.34 37.88
CA VAL A 505 5.02 4.87 39.14
C VAL A 505 4.70 6.05 40.07
N LEU A 506 5.58 7.06 40.15
CA LEU A 506 5.34 8.27 40.95
C LEU A 506 4.18 9.10 40.41
N VAL A 507 4.06 9.26 39.09
CA VAL A 507 2.95 9.98 38.46
C VAL A 507 1.63 9.23 38.69
N MET A 508 1.63 7.91 38.54
CA MET A 508 0.47 7.08 38.82
C MET A 508 0.07 7.15 40.30
N ALA A 509 1.03 7.09 41.22
CA ALA A 509 0.78 7.26 42.64
C ALA A 509 0.21 8.64 42.97
N ALA A 510 0.77 9.71 42.39
CA ALA A 510 0.26 11.06 42.56
C ALA A 510 -1.17 11.19 42.01
N LEU A 511 -1.45 10.66 40.81
CA LEU A 511 -2.80 10.64 40.23
C LEU A 511 -3.78 9.87 41.13
N CYS A 512 -3.36 8.76 41.74
CA CYS A 512 -4.17 8.01 42.71
C CYS A 512 -4.40 8.77 44.03
N LEU A 513 -3.49 9.66 44.44
CA LEU A 513 -3.64 10.50 45.63
C LEU A 513 -4.48 11.76 45.38
N TYR A 514 -4.39 12.36 44.19
CA TYR A 514 -5.12 13.57 43.82
C TYR A 514 -6.54 13.29 43.28
N HIS A 515 -6.81 12.11 42.74
CA HIS A 515 -8.15 11.70 42.28
C HIS A 515 -8.67 10.46 43.04
N PRO A 516 -9.43 10.67 44.14
CA PRO A 516 -10.07 9.59 44.92
C PRO A 516 -10.97 8.63 44.11
N PRO A 517 -11.80 9.06 43.14
CA PRO A 517 -12.67 8.14 42.41
C PRO A 517 -11.90 7.22 41.44
N ALA A 518 -10.73 7.65 40.96
CA ALA A 518 -9.89 6.83 40.08
C ALA A 518 -9.27 5.65 40.84
N ARG A 519 -8.94 5.84 42.12
CA ARG A 519 -8.43 4.77 43.00
C ARG A 519 -9.44 3.64 43.18
N GLU A 520 -10.71 3.97 43.35
CA GLU A 520 -11.77 2.97 43.57
C GLU A 520 -12.06 2.18 42.29
N GLN A 521 -12.04 2.84 41.13
CA GLN A 521 -12.16 2.15 39.84
C GLN A 521 -10.96 1.25 39.54
N LEU A 522 -9.74 1.69 39.86
CA LEU A 522 -8.56 0.84 39.73
C LEU A 522 -8.65 -0.40 40.62
N ARG A 523 -9.14 -0.25 41.86
CA ARG A 523 -9.28 -1.36 42.82
C ARG A 523 -10.32 -2.39 42.36
N GLN A 524 -11.40 -1.93 41.72
CA GLN A 524 -12.39 -2.81 41.08
C GLN A 524 -11.80 -3.56 39.89
N ILE A 525 -10.97 -2.91 39.07
CA ILE A 525 -10.30 -3.56 37.93
C ILE A 525 -9.25 -4.57 38.42
N TYR A 526 -8.48 -4.24 39.46
CA TYR A 526 -7.49 -5.14 40.04
C TYR A 526 -8.14 -6.38 40.67
N SER A 527 -9.22 -6.22 41.43
CA SER A 527 -9.96 -7.37 41.99
C SER A 527 -10.60 -8.23 40.90
N LEU A 528 -11.11 -7.63 39.81
CA LEU A 528 -11.60 -8.39 38.66
C LEU A 528 -10.48 -9.16 37.95
N LEU A 529 -9.30 -8.54 37.81
CA LEU A 529 -8.14 -9.18 37.19
C LEU A 529 -7.62 -10.34 38.06
N GLU A 530 -7.53 -10.13 39.37
CA GLU A 530 -7.11 -11.13 40.35
C GLU A 530 -8.06 -12.34 40.35
N GLN A 531 -9.37 -12.10 40.38
CA GLN A 531 -10.38 -13.16 40.30
C GLN A 531 -10.26 -13.94 38.98
N ARG A 532 -10.02 -13.25 37.86
CA ARG A 532 -9.83 -13.91 36.55
C ARG A 532 -8.52 -14.70 36.49
N MET A 533 -7.48 -14.22 37.17
CA MET A 533 -6.20 -14.91 37.24
C MET A 533 -6.29 -16.15 38.13
N GLU A 534 -7.02 -16.08 39.24
CA GLU A 534 -7.36 -17.22 40.09
C GLU A 534 -8.21 -18.25 39.33
N ASP A 535 -9.22 -17.81 38.58
CA ASP A 535 -10.01 -18.71 37.71
C ASP A 535 -9.13 -19.39 36.66
N TYR A 536 -8.20 -18.67 36.05
CA TYR A 536 -7.22 -19.24 35.10
C TYR A 536 -6.25 -20.22 35.78
N MET A 537 -5.81 -19.95 37.00
CA MET A 537 -4.95 -20.85 37.78
C MET A 537 -5.71 -22.12 38.21
N ILE A 538 -6.99 -21.99 38.58
CA ILE A 538 -7.86 -23.13 38.92
C ILE A 538 -8.16 -23.98 37.66
N GLN A 539 -8.36 -23.34 36.51
CA GLN A 539 -8.60 -24.03 35.23
C GLN A 539 -7.34 -24.74 34.70
N THR A 540 -6.15 -24.18 34.93
CA THR A 540 -4.88 -24.84 34.60
C THR A 540 -4.52 -25.95 35.59
N ALA A 541 -4.88 -25.82 36.87
CA ALA A 541 -4.73 -26.90 37.85
C ALA A 541 -5.69 -28.09 37.61
N SER A 542 -6.93 -27.83 37.16
CA SER A 542 -7.92 -28.88 36.88
C SER A 542 -7.61 -29.68 35.59
N THR A 543 -7.00 -29.06 34.58
CA THR A 543 -6.57 -29.74 33.35
C THR A 543 -5.36 -30.66 33.55
N GLN A 544 -4.55 -30.45 34.58
CA GLN A 544 -3.43 -31.34 34.92
C GLN A 544 -3.84 -32.66 35.63
N HIS A 545 -5.08 -32.77 36.12
CA HIS A 545 -5.55 -33.99 36.82
C HIS A 545 -6.42 -34.92 35.94
N GLY A 546 -6.57 -34.62 34.65
CA GLY A 546 -7.44 -35.38 33.73
C GLY A 546 -6.78 -36.56 33.00
N ALA A 547 -5.48 -36.81 33.17
CA ALA A 547 -4.76 -37.82 32.39
C ALA A 547 -3.85 -38.68 33.27
N CYS A 548 -4.41 -39.57 34.09
CA CYS A 548 -3.76 -40.82 34.51
C CYS A 548 -4.68 -41.66 35.41
N VAL A 549 -5.61 -42.43 34.84
CA VAL A 549 -5.98 -43.74 35.41
C VAL A 549 -6.27 -44.70 34.25
N ARG A 550 -5.37 -45.66 34.04
CA ARG A 550 -5.55 -46.81 33.16
C ARG A 550 -5.90 -47.99 34.08
N PRO A 551 -7.08 -48.62 34.00
CA PRO A 551 -7.33 -49.83 34.75
C PRO A 551 -6.66 -51.02 34.05
N VAL A 552 -6.15 -51.94 34.89
CA VAL A 552 -5.57 -53.24 34.53
C VAL A 552 -6.59 -54.11 33.83
#